data_AF-G3R3P3-F1
#
_entry.id   AF-G3R3P3-F1
#
_cell.length_a   1.000
_cell.length_b   1.000
_cell.length_c   1.000
_cell.angle_alpha   90.00
_cell.angle_beta   90.00
_cell.angle_gamma   90.00
#
_symmetry.space_group_name_H-M   'P 1'
#
loop_
_entity.id
_entity.type
_entity.pdbx_description
1 polymer ?
#
loop_
_entity_poly.entity_id
_entity_poly.type
_entity_poly.pdbx_seq_one_letter_code
_entity_poly.pdbx_strand_id
1 'polypeptide(L)'
;MSAALLRRGLELLAASEAPRDPPGQAKPRGAPVKRPRKTKAIQVQKLRNSAKGKVPKSALDEYRKRECRDHLKVNLKFLTRTRSTVAESVSQQILRQNRGRKACDRPVAKTKKKKAEGTVFTEEDFQKFQQEYFGS
;
A
#
# COMPACT_ATOMS: atom_id res chain seq x y z
N MET A 1 -16.77 -9.18 -2.46
CA MET A 1 -15.78 -9.86 -3.34
C MET A 1 -16.51 -10.90 -4.17
N SER A 2 -16.28 -10.98 -5.48
CA SER A 2 -17.01 -11.93 -6.34
C SER A 2 -16.37 -13.32 -6.30
N ALA A 3 -17.21 -14.36 -6.25
CA ALA A 3 -16.75 -15.75 -6.25
C ALA A 3 -15.97 -16.13 -7.53
N ALA A 4 -16.27 -15.48 -8.66
CA ALA A 4 -15.55 -15.67 -9.91
C ALA A 4 -14.10 -15.18 -9.84
N LEU A 5 -13.84 -14.10 -9.10
CA LEU A 5 -12.49 -13.56 -8.93
C LEU A 5 -11.62 -14.53 -8.12
N LEU A 6 -12.19 -15.11 -7.05
CA LEU A 6 -11.49 -16.10 -6.22
C LEU A 6 -11.13 -17.35 -7.03
N ARG A 7 -12.08 -17.88 -7.82
CA ARG A 7 -11.84 -19.04 -8.70
C ARG A 7 -10.70 -18.80 -9.68
N ARG A 8 -10.75 -17.70 -10.44
CA ARG A 8 -9.72 -17.34 -11.42
C ARG A 8 -8.35 -17.09 -10.77
N GLY A 9 -8.32 -16.60 -9.54
CA GLY A 9 -7.09 -16.41 -8.78
C GLY A 9 -6.44 -17.74 -8.39
N LEU A 10 -7.23 -18.73 -7.96
CA LEU A 10 -6.74 -20.07 -7.62
C LEU A 10 -6.27 -20.84 -8.85
N GLU A 11 -7.00 -20.78 -9.96
CA GLU A 11 -6.62 -21.41 -11.23
C GLU A 11 -5.26 -20.92 -11.74
N LEU A 12 -4.95 -19.63 -11.58
CA LEU A 12 -3.65 -19.08 -11.96
C LEU A 12 -2.52 -19.76 -11.17
N LEU A 13 -2.71 -20.00 -9.88
CA LEU A 13 -1.69 -20.59 -9.03
C LEU A 13 -1.59 -22.12 -9.18
N ALA A 14 -2.68 -22.78 -9.57
CA ALA A 14 -2.76 -24.23 -9.72
C ALA A 14 -1.79 -24.79 -10.79
N ALA A 15 -1.56 -24.06 -11.88
CA ALA A 15 -0.62 -24.51 -12.93
C ALA A 15 0.86 -24.52 -12.48
N SER A 16 1.19 -23.80 -11.41
CA SER A 16 2.53 -23.82 -10.81
C SER A 16 2.70 -24.93 -9.78
N GLU A 17 1.62 -25.54 -9.31
CA GLU A 17 1.72 -26.73 -8.47
C GLU A 17 1.89 -27.94 -9.40
N ALA A 18 3.05 -28.59 -9.32
CA ALA A 18 3.21 -29.96 -9.82
C ALA A 18 2.06 -30.82 -9.27
N PRO A 19 1.61 -31.88 -9.98
CA PRO A 19 0.48 -32.68 -9.54
C PRO A 19 0.77 -33.20 -8.13
N ARG A 20 0.15 -32.56 -7.14
CA ARG A 20 0.09 -33.10 -5.80
C ARG A 20 -0.87 -34.25 -5.88
N ASP A 21 -0.44 -35.39 -5.35
CA ASP A 21 -1.30 -36.52 -5.05
C ASP A 21 -2.62 -36.02 -4.43
N PRO A 22 -3.74 -36.71 -4.71
CA PRO A 22 -5.04 -36.33 -4.16
C PRO A 22 -4.90 -36.13 -2.66
N PRO A 23 -5.64 -35.18 -2.05
CA PRO A 23 -5.53 -34.90 -0.63
C PRO A 23 -5.82 -36.19 0.14
N GLY A 24 -4.74 -36.87 0.55
CA GLY A 24 -4.81 -38.04 1.40
C GLY A 24 -5.59 -37.63 2.63
N GLN A 25 -6.65 -38.38 2.93
CA GLN A 25 -7.51 -38.16 4.08
C GLN A 25 -6.66 -37.85 5.31
N ALA A 26 -6.64 -36.57 5.70
CA ALA A 26 -5.98 -36.15 6.91
C ALA A 26 -6.75 -36.80 8.07
N LYS A 27 -6.15 -37.84 8.66
CA LYS A 27 -6.59 -38.40 9.95
C LYS A 27 -6.85 -37.23 10.91
N PRO A 28 -7.96 -37.24 11.66
CA PRO A 28 -8.23 -36.17 12.62
C PRO A 28 -7.15 -36.20 13.69
N ARG A 29 -6.19 -35.28 13.60
CA ARG A 29 -5.25 -35.00 14.69
C ARG A 29 -6.08 -34.45 15.84
N GLY A 30 -5.96 -35.12 16.99
CA GLY A 30 -6.79 -34.94 18.16
C GLY A 30 -6.98 -33.50 18.62
N ALA A 31 -8.10 -33.29 19.29
CA ALA A 31 -8.56 -32.02 19.82
C ALA A 31 -7.45 -31.24 20.56
N PRO A 32 -7.37 -29.91 20.40
CA PRO A 32 -6.44 -29.11 21.18
C PRO A 32 -6.88 -29.13 22.65
N VAL A 33 -6.07 -29.76 23.49
CA VAL A 33 -6.19 -29.70 24.95
C VAL A 33 -6.19 -28.24 25.37
N LYS A 34 -7.36 -27.76 25.81
CA LYS A 34 -7.54 -26.41 26.36
C LYS A 34 -6.71 -26.30 27.64
N ARG A 35 -5.51 -25.71 27.53
CA ARG A 35 -4.76 -25.26 28.71
C ARG A 35 -5.55 -24.10 29.33
N PRO A 36 -5.90 -24.15 30.64
CA PRO A 36 -6.49 -22.99 31.28
C PRO A 36 -5.41 -21.90 31.34
N ARG A 37 -5.57 -20.87 30.50
CA ARG A 37 -4.87 -19.60 30.69
C ARG A 37 -5.32 -19.10 32.06
N LYS A 38 -4.41 -19.13 33.05
CA LYS A 38 -4.59 -18.37 34.29
C LYS A 38 -4.75 -16.92 33.88
N THR A 39 -5.98 -16.44 33.84
CA THR A 39 -6.32 -15.03 33.79
C THR A 39 -5.73 -14.43 35.06
N LYS A 40 -4.54 -13.82 34.93
CA LYS A 40 -4.09 -12.86 35.93
C LYS A 40 -5.22 -11.85 36.04
N ALA A 41 -5.83 -11.77 37.23
CA ALA A 41 -6.77 -10.72 37.54
C ALA A 41 -6.06 -9.41 37.23
N ILE A 42 -6.45 -8.78 36.12
CA ILE A 42 -6.14 -7.38 35.88
C ILE A 42 -6.94 -6.70 36.96
N GLN A 43 -6.26 -6.36 38.08
CA GLN A 43 -6.78 -5.39 39.01
C GLN A 43 -7.20 -4.21 38.16
N VAL A 44 -8.50 -3.95 38.13
CA VAL A 44 -9.10 -2.77 37.52
C VAL A 44 -8.65 -1.60 38.38
N GLN A 45 -7.39 -1.19 38.17
CA GLN A 45 -6.90 0.08 38.64
C GLN A 45 -7.71 1.11 37.87
N LYS A 46 -8.76 1.62 38.53
CA LYS A 46 -9.68 2.62 37.97
C LYS A 46 -8.85 3.67 37.25
N LEU A 47 -8.92 3.67 35.92
CA LEU A 47 -8.20 4.61 35.06
C LEU A 47 -8.87 5.97 35.26
N ARG A 48 -8.45 6.71 36.29
CA ARG A 48 -8.83 8.12 36.48
C ARG A 48 -8.11 8.96 35.44
N ASN A 49 -8.53 8.81 34.19
CA ASN A 49 -8.10 9.60 33.06
C ASN A 49 -8.97 10.85 32.93
N SER A 50 -9.01 11.68 33.98
CA SER A 50 -9.40 13.07 33.75
C SER A 50 -8.23 13.73 33.02
N ALA A 51 -8.45 14.10 31.74
CA ALA A 51 -7.48 14.79 30.89
C ALA A 51 -7.40 16.30 31.21
N LYS A 52 -8.29 16.80 32.07
CA LYS A 52 -8.35 18.22 32.42
C LYS A 52 -7.10 18.61 33.22
N GLY A 53 -6.28 19.49 32.66
CA GLY A 53 -5.02 19.94 33.26
C GLY A 53 -3.80 19.05 33.00
N LYS A 54 -3.91 17.99 32.18
CA LYS A 54 -2.75 17.18 31.77
C LYS A 54 -2.23 17.64 30.42
N VAL A 55 -0.96 17.98 30.34
CA VAL A 55 -0.27 18.23 29.07
C VAL A 55 -0.09 16.88 28.36
N PRO A 56 -0.54 16.71 27.11
CA PRO A 56 -0.30 15.49 26.36
C PRO A 56 1.20 15.30 26.20
N LYS A 57 1.72 14.18 26.72
CA LYS A 57 3.11 13.81 26.52
C LYS A 57 3.25 13.05 25.22
N SER A 58 4.28 13.38 24.47
CA SER A 58 4.66 12.61 23.29
C SER A 58 5.04 11.19 23.72
N ALA A 59 4.38 10.20 23.13
CA ALA A 59 4.72 8.80 23.33
C ALA A 59 6.17 8.51 22.91
N LEU A 60 6.68 9.24 21.90
CA LEU A 60 8.06 9.12 21.44
C LEU A 60 9.05 9.66 22.48
N ASP A 61 8.72 10.77 23.15
CA ASP A 61 9.61 11.35 24.17
C ASP A 61 9.64 10.50 25.43
N GLU A 62 8.51 9.90 25.83
CA GLU A 62 8.51 8.92 26.92
C GLU A 62 9.29 7.66 26.56
N TYR A 63 9.15 7.18 25.32
CA TYR A 63 9.89 6.02 24.85
C TYR A 63 11.40 6.28 24.85
N ARG A 64 11.84 7.43 24.32
CA ARG A 64 13.26 7.83 24.33
C ARG A 64 13.85 7.91 25.74
N LYS A 65 13.10 8.37 26.73
CA LYS A 65 13.56 8.43 28.13
C LYS A 65 13.75 7.06 28.77
N ARG A 66 12.90 6.08 28.41
CA ARG A 66 12.92 4.73 29.00
C ARG A 66 13.92 3.83 28.29
N GLU A 67 13.94 3.89 26.97
CA GLU A 67 14.73 3.04 26.10
C GLU A 67 15.58 3.94 25.21
N CYS A 68 16.66 4.50 25.76
CA CYS A 68 17.69 5.27 25.04
C CYS A 68 18.49 4.40 24.05
N ARG A 69 17.82 3.54 23.28
CA ARG A 69 18.42 2.62 22.31
C ARG A 69 17.96 2.99 20.92
N ASP A 70 18.91 3.06 20.01
CA ASP A 70 18.63 3.29 18.60
C ASP A 70 18.19 1.98 17.92
N HIS A 71 16.95 1.96 17.41
CA HIS A 71 16.39 0.83 16.69
C HIS A 71 16.50 1.00 15.16
N LEU A 72 17.11 2.08 14.68
CA LEU A 72 17.22 2.38 13.25
C LEU A 72 17.81 1.20 12.47
N LYS A 73 18.93 0.63 12.93
CA LYS A 73 19.58 -0.51 12.24
C LYS A 73 18.69 -1.76 12.21
N VAL A 74 17.99 -2.05 13.30
CA VAL A 74 17.10 -3.22 13.39
C VAL A 74 15.87 -3.03 12.50
N ASN A 75 15.29 -1.83 12.50
CA ASN A 75 14.14 -1.46 11.70
C ASN A 75 14.49 -1.43 10.20
N LEU A 76 15.63 -0.83 9.84
CA LEU A 76 16.14 -0.85 8.48
C LEU A 76 16.35 -2.29 8.03
N LYS A 77 17.03 -3.11 8.81
CA LYS A 77 17.21 -4.54 8.50
C LYS A 77 15.87 -5.27 8.38
N PHE A 78 14.83 -4.87 9.11
CA PHE A 78 13.49 -5.46 8.97
C PHE A 78 12.78 -5.01 7.70
N LEU A 79 12.80 -3.71 7.39
CA LEU A 79 12.15 -3.10 6.23
C LEU A 79 12.83 -3.47 4.90
N THR A 80 14.17 -3.52 4.89
CA THR A 80 14.95 -3.88 3.69
C THR A 80 15.10 -5.37 3.50
N ARG A 81 14.70 -6.19 4.49
CA ARG A 81 14.62 -7.63 4.30
C ARG A 81 13.50 -7.92 3.31
N THR A 82 13.88 -8.08 2.06
CA THR A 82 13.02 -8.60 0.99
C THR A 82 12.48 -9.95 1.45
N ARG A 83 11.22 -9.94 1.87
CA ARG A 83 10.43 -11.16 2.11
C ARG A 83 9.36 -11.22 1.05
N SER A 84 9.75 -11.45 -0.21
CA SER A 84 8.80 -12.09 -1.12
C SER A 84 8.64 -13.52 -0.63
N THR A 85 7.60 -13.77 0.18
CA THR A 85 7.23 -15.13 0.61
C THR A 85 6.83 -16.03 -0.57
N VAL A 86 6.59 -15.40 -1.71
CA VAL A 86 6.13 -16.01 -2.95
C VAL A 86 7.31 -16.08 -3.92
N ALA A 87 7.45 -17.23 -4.59
CA ALA A 87 8.45 -17.43 -5.63
C ALA A 87 8.30 -16.37 -6.74
N GLU A 88 9.42 -15.92 -7.29
CA GLU A 88 9.44 -14.86 -8.30
C GLU A 88 8.66 -15.24 -9.57
N SER A 89 8.63 -16.53 -9.93
CA SER A 89 7.82 -17.05 -11.03
C SER A 89 6.33 -16.74 -10.84
N VAL A 90 5.81 -16.94 -9.63
CA VAL A 90 4.41 -16.72 -9.28
C VAL A 90 4.08 -15.23 -9.27
N SER A 91 4.99 -14.38 -8.76
CA SER A 91 4.78 -12.92 -8.80
C SER A 91 4.77 -12.40 -10.24
N GLN A 92 5.67 -12.90 -11.10
CA GLN A 92 5.66 -12.58 -12.52
C GLN A 92 4.38 -13.07 -13.22
N GLN A 93 3.87 -14.24 -12.86
CA GLN A 93 2.62 -14.79 -13.41
C GLN A 93 1.42 -13.90 -13.07
N ILE A 94 1.32 -13.46 -11.81
CA ILE A 94 0.27 -12.52 -11.37
C ILE A 94 0.41 -11.18 -12.10
N LEU A 95 1.63 -10.64 -12.25
CA LEU A 95 1.85 -9.40 -12.98
C LEU A 95 1.43 -9.51 -14.45
N ARG A 96 1.74 -10.63 -15.11
CA ARG A 96 1.32 -10.88 -16.50
C ARG A 96 -0.20 -10.96 -16.64
N GLN A 97 -0.90 -11.64 -15.72
CA GLN A 97 -2.37 -11.71 -15.74
C GLN A 97 -3.03 -10.33 -15.59
N ASN A 98 -2.43 -9.45 -14.79
CA ASN A 98 -2.98 -8.13 -14.50
C ASN A 98 -2.51 -7.04 -15.48
N ARG A 99 -1.56 -7.36 -16.36
CA ARG A 99 -1.02 -6.43 -17.35
C ARG A 99 -2.13 -5.93 -18.29
N GLY A 100 -2.14 -4.63 -18.55
CA GLY A 100 -3.12 -3.96 -19.43
C GLY A 100 -4.33 -3.40 -18.68
N ARG A 101 -4.49 -3.74 -17.39
CA ARG A 101 -5.54 -3.16 -16.54
C ARG A 101 -5.12 -1.79 -15.98
N LYS A 102 -3.82 -1.56 -15.79
CA LYS A 102 -3.31 -0.29 -15.29
C LYS A 102 -3.13 0.70 -16.43
N ALA A 103 -3.35 1.99 -16.16
CA ALA A 103 -3.11 3.04 -17.14
C ALA A 103 -1.64 3.06 -17.63
N CYS A 104 -0.69 2.75 -16.74
CA CYS A 104 0.73 2.64 -17.07
C CYS A 104 1.08 1.45 -17.97
N ASP A 105 0.22 0.44 -18.12
CA ASP A 105 0.45 -0.65 -19.06
C ASP A 105 0.01 -0.29 -20.49
N ARG A 106 -0.81 0.77 -20.64
CA ARG A 106 -1.26 1.21 -21.97
C ARG A 106 -0.08 1.90 -22.65
N PRO A 107 0.23 1.55 -23.92
CA PRO A 107 1.20 2.32 -24.67
C PRO A 107 0.69 3.75 -24.75
N VAL A 108 1.50 4.71 -24.30
CA VAL A 108 1.21 6.12 -24.51
C VAL A 108 1.28 6.32 -26.02
N ALA A 109 0.11 6.34 -26.67
CA ALA A 109 0.03 6.77 -28.05
C ALA A 109 0.70 8.13 -28.09
N LYS A 110 1.83 8.23 -28.81
CA LYS A 110 2.54 9.49 -29.00
C LYS A 110 1.63 10.38 -29.84
N THR A 111 0.64 11.00 -29.22
CA THR A 111 -0.11 12.08 -29.81
C THR A 111 0.92 13.16 -30.06
N LYS A 112 1.18 13.46 -31.33
CA LYS A 112 2.00 14.59 -31.74
C LYS A 112 1.54 15.78 -30.88
N LYS A 113 2.43 16.37 -30.10
CA LYS A 113 2.13 17.58 -29.33
C LYS A 113 1.48 18.54 -30.33
N LYS A 114 0.21 18.89 -30.12
CA LYS A 114 -0.40 19.97 -30.88
C LYS A 114 0.52 21.16 -30.65
N LYS A 115 1.07 21.73 -31.74
CA LYS A 115 1.76 23.00 -31.63
C LYS A 115 0.77 23.96 -30.96
N ALA A 116 1.26 24.78 -30.03
CA ALA A 116 0.42 25.81 -29.44
C ALA A 116 -0.26 26.54 -30.61
N GLU A 117 -1.60 26.49 -30.64
CA GLU A 117 -2.37 27.26 -31.58
C GLU A 117 -1.96 28.72 -31.33
N GLY A 118 -1.23 29.30 -32.27
CA GLY A 118 -0.78 30.67 -32.17
C GLY A 118 -2.02 31.53 -31.99
N THR A 119 -2.03 32.35 -30.95
CA THR A 119 -3.11 33.29 -30.72
C THR A 119 -3.30 34.12 -31.99
N VAL A 120 -4.56 34.32 -32.41
CA VAL A 120 -4.89 35.11 -33.61
C VAL A 120 -4.43 36.56 -33.46
N PHE A 121 -4.30 37.03 -32.22
CA PHE A 121 -3.78 38.34 -31.89
C PHE A 121 -2.27 38.29 -31.75
N THR A 122 -1.62 39.16 -32.51
CA THR A 122 -0.20 39.45 -32.41
C THR A 122 0.03 40.57 -31.39
N GLU A 123 1.26 40.70 -30.90
CA GLU A 123 1.64 41.80 -30.00
C GLU A 123 1.36 43.18 -30.66
N GLU A 124 1.47 43.26 -31.98
CA GLU A 124 1.16 44.47 -32.76
C GLU A 124 -0.31 44.86 -32.67
N ASP A 125 -1.22 43.88 -32.63
CA ASP A 125 -2.66 44.14 -32.46
C ASP A 125 -2.97 44.70 -31.07
N PHE A 126 -2.21 44.26 -30.06
CA PHE A 126 -2.34 44.76 -28.70
C PHE A 126 -1.85 46.21 -28.58
N GLN A 127 -0.76 46.57 -29.27
CA GLN A 127 -0.27 47.95 -29.32
C GLN A 127 -1.26 48.90 -30.02
N LYS A 128 -1.86 48.47 -31.14
CA LYS A 128 -2.91 49.24 -31.82
C LYS A 128 -4.12 49.47 -30.92
N PHE A 129 -4.57 48.43 -30.22
CA PHE A 129 -5.66 48.54 -29.24
C PHE A 129 -5.32 49.52 -28.12
N GLN A 130 -4.09 49.47 -27.60
CA GLN A 130 -3.64 50.42 -26.58
C GLN A 130 -3.68 51.87 -27.09
N GLN A 131 -3.20 52.14 -28.30
CA GLN A 131 -3.23 53.47 -28.90
C GLN A 131 -4.65 53.97 -29.15
N GLU A 132 -5.55 53.11 -29.63
CA GLU A 132 -6.92 53.49 -29.96
C GLU A 132 -7.76 53.84 -28.73
N TYR A 133 -7.60 53.10 -27.63
CA TYR A 133 -8.43 53.27 -26.44
C TYR A 133 -7.80 54.16 -25.37
N PHE A 134 -6.48 54.11 -25.20
CA PHE A 134 -5.79 54.87 -24.18
C PHE A 134 -5.03 56.06 -24.72
N GLY A 135 -4.99 56.25 -26.05
CA GLY A 135 -4.47 57.45 -26.71
C GLY A 135 -3.21 57.96 -26.04
N SER A 136 -2.15 57.15 -26.03
CA SER A 136 -0.85 57.57 -25.49
C SER A 136 -0.33 58.78 -26.27
#